data_AF-A0A550H6I5-F1
#
_entry.id   AF-A0A550H6I5-F1
#
_cell.length_a   1.000
_cell.length_b   1.000
_cell.length_c   1.000
_cell.angle_alpha   90.00
_cell.angle_beta   90.00
_cell.angle_gamma   90.00
#
_symmetry.space_group_name_H-M   'P 1'
#
loop_
_entity.id
_entity.type
_entity.pdbx_description
1 polymer ?
#
loop_
_entity_poly.entity_id
_entity_poly.type
_entity_poly.pdbx_seq_one_letter_code
_entity_poly.pdbx_strand_id
1 'polypeptide(L)'
;MFVQSKPVEEPYTPLTKLKAPPNHPGHLYTDILVEPNRWIEEACEEARMSVEAGGGPFGAVLIQVDDETDRVLRYWRDRNHVTEYKDPTAHAEVSVIRSACRELDVYDLGTVMRPESRLPQAGETSHCEIYSSCEPCPMCYAAIKWARIPVMVFSATRHEASHPDVGFSDKDVYEDLEKNYQDRDTVVRQAVCTKALDAFEAWKRSGNLRY
;
A
#
# COMPACT_ATOMS: atom_id res chain seq x y z
N MET A 1 12.71 5.09 11.17
CA MET A 1 12.47 6.56 11.17
C MET A 1 11.31 6.81 10.20
N PHE A 2 10.35 7.69 10.51
CA PHE A 2 9.25 7.99 9.56
C PHE A 2 9.72 9.01 8.53
N VAL A 3 9.33 8.83 7.27
CA VAL A 3 9.61 9.80 6.21
C VAL A 3 8.65 10.97 6.28
N GLN A 4 9.09 12.15 5.84
CA GLN A 4 8.24 13.33 5.71
C GLN A 4 7.78 13.49 4.27
N SER A 5 6.58 14.04 4.10
CA SER A 5 6.07 14.40 2.79
C SER A 5 6.88 15.51 2.12
N LYS A 6 6.81 15.54 0.80
CA LYS A 6 7.28 16.66 -0.02
C LYS A 6 6.06 17.31 -0.68
N PRO A 7 5.79 18.59 -0.40
CA PRO A 7 4.76 19.35 -1.13
C PRO A 7 5.06 19.37 -2.63
N VAL A 8 4.01 19.28 -3.43
CA VAL A 8 4.08 19.39 -4.89
C VAL A 8 2.80 20.05 -5.40
N GLU A 9 2.83 20.63 -6.60
CA GLU A 9 1.63 21.16 -7.24
C GLU A 9 1.60 20.73 -8.70
N GLU A 10 1.24 19.48 -8.93
CA GLU A 10 1.24 18.86 -10.26
C GLU A 10 -0.18 18.51 -10.69
N PRO A 11 -0.56 18.78 -11.96
CA PRO A 11 -1.80 18.27 -12.52
C PRO A 11 -1.85 16.75 -12.42
N TYR A 12 -3.02 16.21 -12.11
CA TYR A 12 -3.26 14.77 -12.02
C TYR A 12 -4.47 14.39 -12.88
N THR A 13 -4.41 13.20 -13.47
CA THR A 13 -5.54 12.61 -14.20
C THR A 13 -6.05 11.44 -13.38
N PRO A 14 -7.29 11.50 -12.86
CA PRO A 14 -7.84 10.41 -12.07
C PRO A 14 -7.81 9.07 -12.80
N LEU A 15 -7.06 8.12 -12.24
CA LEU A 15 -6.91 6.77 -12.79
C LEU A 15 -8.26 6.02 -12.82
N THR A 16 -9.19 6.36 -11.93
CA THR A 16 -10.57 5.84 -11.91
C THR A 16 -11.40 6.27 -13.12
N LYS A 17 -11.01 7.35 -13.83
CA LYS A 17 -11.67 7.84 -15.05
C LYS A 17 -11.07 7.23 -16.32
N LEU A 18 -9.93 6.54 -16.23
CA LEU A 18 -9.29 5.87 -17.37
C LEU A 18 -10.00 4.54 -17.69
N LYS A 19 -10.16 4.25 -18.98
CA LYS A 19 -10.72 2.97 -19.44
C LYS A 19 -9.57 1.99 -19.64
N ALA A 20 -9.75 0.74 -19.21
CA ALA A 20 -8.79 -0.32 -19.50
C ALA A 20 -8.52 -0.37 -21.03
N PRO A 21 -7.25 -0.42 -21.47
CA PRO A 21 -6.92 -0.44 -22.87
C PRO A 21 -7.25 -1.84 -23.41
N PRO A 22 -7.45 -2.00 -24.73
CA PRO A 22 -7.50 -3.33 -25.32
C PRO A 22 -6.17 -4.04 -25.06
N ASN A 23 -6.24 -5.26 -24.51
CA ASN A 23 -5.15 -6.24 -24.29
C ASN A 23 -3.79 -5.81 -24.86
N HIS A 24 -2.84 -5.42 -24.00
CA HIS A 24 -1.46 -5.24 -24.43
C HIS A 24 -0.78 -6.61 -24.56
N PRO A 25 -0.41 -7.07 -25.76
CA PRO A 25 0.28 -8.35 -25.92
C PRO A 25 1.63 -8.30 -25.20
N GLY A 26 1.90 -9.29 -24.35
CA GLY A 26 3.18 -9.43 -23.63
C GLY A 26 3.13 -9.21 -22.12
N HIS A 27 2.01 -8.76 -21.55
CA HIS A 27 1.84 -8.64 -20.09
C HIS A 27 1.09 -9.85 -19.53
N LEU A 28 1.44 -10.24 -18.29
CA LEU A 28 0.82 -11.35 -17.59
C LEU A 28 -0.64 -11.06 -17.21
N TYR A 29 -0.91 -9.82 -16.80
CA TYR A 29 -2.24 -9.32 -16.44
C TYR A 29 -2.83 -8.55 -17.61
N THR A 30 -4.00 -8.97 -18.09
CA THR A 30 -4.65 -8.40 -19.29
C THR A 30 -5.90 -7.58 -18.97
N ASP A 31 -6.34 -7.57 -17.72
CA ASP A 31 -7.56 -6.94 -17.22
C ASP A 31 -7.31 -5.59 -16.51
N ILE A 32 -6.06 -5.14 -16.48
CA ILE A 32 -5.64 -3.86 -15.88
C ILE A 32 -4.95 -2.95 -16.90
N LEU A 33 -5.02 -1.64 -16.69
CA LEU A 33 -4.33 -0.62 -17.49
C LEU A 33 -2.83 -0.64 -17.21
N VAL A 34 -2.01 -0.64 -18.26
CA VAL A 34 -0.55 -0.57 -18.18
C VAL A 34 -0.06 0.63 -18.99
N GLU A 35 0.41 1.67 -18.29
CA GLU A 35 0.91 2.91 -18.89
C GLU A 35 2.12 3.44 -18.10
N PRO A 36 3.02 4.22 -18.74
CA PRO A 36 4.08 4.92 -18.03
C PRO A 36 3.55 5.85 -16.95
N ASN A 37 4.20 5.88 -15.78
CA ASN A 37 3.80 6.73 -14.67
C ASN A 37 5.01 7.21 -13.87
N ARG A 38 5.23 8.52 -13.75
CA ARG A 38 6.43 9.01 -13.06
C ARG A 38 6.45 8.74 -11.55
N TRP A 39 5.32 8.47 -10.89
CA TRP A 39 5.33 7.98 -9.49
C TRP A 39 5.80 6.53 -9.39
N ILE A 40 5.55 5.70 -10.42
CA ILE A 40 6.08 4.34 -10.45
C ILE A 40 7.59 4.32 -10.66
N GLU A 41 8.11 5.24 -11.48
CA GLU A 41 9.56 5.43 -11.66
C GLU A 41 10.23 5.82 -10.33
N GLU A 42 9.62 6.73 -9.58
CA GLU A 42 10.11 7.14 -8.26
C GLU A 42 10.09 5.99 -7.24
N ALA A 43 9.04 5.15 -7.25
CA ALA A 43 8.97 3.95 -6.41
C ALA A 43 10.08 2.94 -6.75
N CYS A 44 10.37 2.75 -8.03
CA CYS A 44 11.47 1.91 -8.50
C CYS A 44 12.86 2.47 -8.12
N GLU A 45 13.03 3.78 -8.09
CA GLU A 45 14.27 4.40 -7.62
C GLU A 45 14.48 4.18 -6.11
N GLU A 46 13.44 4.33 -5.29
CA GLU A 46 13.52 3.99 -3.85
C GLU A 46 13.80 2.49 -3.62
N ALA A 47 13.26 1.61 -4.46
CA ALA A 47 13.57 0.18 -4.44
C ALA A 47 15.05 -0.08 -4.70
N ARG A 48 15.62 0.58 -5.72
CA ARG A 48 17.05 0.51 -6.05
C ARG A 48 17.91 1.01 -4.88
N MET A 49 17.54 2.15 -4.31
CA MET A 49 18.21 2.71 -3.13
C MET A 49 18.11 1.81 -1.89
N SER A 50 17.05 1.02 -1.74
CA SER A 50 16.94 0.04 -0.64
C SER A 50 18.01 -1.04 -0.74
N VAL A 51 18.23 -1.59 -1.94
CA VAL A 51 19.28 -2.59 -2.19
C VAL A 51 20.66 -2.03 -1.86
N GLU A 52 20.93 -0.79 -2.28
CA GLU A 52 22.20 -0.11 -1.96
C GLU A 52 22.41 0.08 -0.45
N ALA A 53 21.33 0.18 0.31
CA ALA A 53 21.33 0.26 1.77
C ALA A 53 21.30 -1.13 2.47
N GLY A 54 21.28 -2.24 1.73
CA GLY A 54 21.22 -3.60 2.27
C GLY A 54 19.81 -4.10 2.62
N GLY A 55 18.77 -3.44 2.11
CA GLY A 55 17.37 -3.85 2.19
C GLY A 55 16.92 -4.68 0.99
N GLY A 56 15.64 -5.08 0.99
CA GLY A 56 15.01 -5.74 -0.17
C GLY A 56 14.69 -4.75 -1.30
N PRO A 57 14.60 -5.19 -2.57
CA PRO A 57 14.41 -4.34 -3.74
C PRO A 57 12.95 -3.84 -3.88
N PHE A 58 12.44 -3.17 -2.85
CA PHE A 58 11.07 -2.66 -2.82
C PHE A 58 11.02 -1.21 -2.36
N GLY A 59 10.26 -0.42 -3.09
CA GLY A 59 10.00 0.99 -2.84
C GLY A 59 8.53 1.31 -3.10
N ALA A 60 8.01 2.32 -2.40
CA ALA A 60 6.63 2.75 -2.53
C ALA A 60 6.52 4.27 -2.43
N VAL A 61 5.62 4.83 -3.21
CA VAL A 61 5.24 6.24 -3.19
C VAL A 61 3.76 6.32 -2.85
N LEU A 62 3.41 7.23 -1.95
CA LEU A 62 2.02 7.59 -1.66
C LEU A 62 1.83 9.05 -2.03
N ILE A 63 0.79 9.37 -2.79
CA ILE A 63 0.48 10.74 -3.20
C ILE A 63 -0.83 11.15 -2.56
N GLN A 64 -1.03 12.45 -2.34
CA GLN A 64 -2.34 12.98 -1.93
C GLN A 64 -2.90 13.88 -3.02
N VAL A 65 -4.12 13.57 -3.46
CA VAL A 65 -4.82 14.25 -4.56
C VAL A 65 -6.03 14.99 -4.00
N ASP A 66 -6.16 16.27 -4.34
CA ASP A 66 -7.33 17.08 -4.04
C ASP A 66 -8.52 16.67 -4.93
N ASP A 67 -9.68 16.38 -4.31
CA ASP A 67 -10.84 15.81 -5.00
C ASP A 67 -11.59 16.80 -5.91
N GLU A 68 -11.40 18.10 -5.70
CA GLU A 68 -12.07 19.15 -6.47
C GLU A 68 -11.22 19.60 -7.66
N THR A 69 -9.90 19.64 -7.48
CA THR A 69 -8.97 20.23 -8.45
C THR A 69 -8.19 19.21 -9.27
N ASP A 70 -8.26 17.91 -8.93
CA ASP A 70 -7.44 16.86 -9.55
C ASP A 70 -5.94 17.26 -9.55
N ARG A 71 -5.44 17.82 -8.44
CA ARG A 71 -4.02 18.16 -8.26
C ARG A 71 -3.38 17.33 -7.17
N VAL A 72 -2.13 16.91 -7.40
CA VAL A 72 -1.32 16.32 -6.33
C VAL A 72 -0.82 17.43 -5.42
N LEU A 73 -1.09 17.32 -4.13
CA LEU A 73 -0.71 18.28 -3.08
C LEU A 73 0.65 17.99 -2.46
N ARG A 74 0.96 16.69 -2.31
CA ARG A 74 2.22 16.18 -1.75
C ARG A 74 2.39 14.70 -2.08
N TYR A 75 3.58 14.20 -1.78
CA TYR A 75 3.85 12.77 -1.80
C TYR A 75 4.82 12.37 -0.67
N TRP A 76 4.70 11.11 -0.25
CA TRP A 76 5.67 10.39 0.57
C TRP A 76 6.32 9.33 -0.29
N ARG A 77 7.58 9.02 0.01
CA ARG A 77 8.28 7.90 -0.63
C ARG A 77 9.08 7.18 0.45
N ASP A 78 8.99 5.86 0.44
CA ASP A 78 9.62 5.00 1.44
C ASP A 78 10.05 3.68 0.81
N ARG A 79 10.85 2.90 1.54
CA ARG A 79 11.45 1.67 1.02
C ARG A 79 11.42 0.53 2.02
N ASN A 80 11.82 -0.66 1.58
CA ASN A 80 11.93 -1.80 2.47
C ASN A 80 12.98 -1.54 3.56
N HIS A 81 12.60 -1.79 4.81
CA HIS A 81 13.46 -1.61 5.99
C HIS A 81 13.52 -2.88 6.86
N VAL A 82 13.14 -4.05 6.32
CA VAL A 82 13.03 -5.30 7.10
C VAL A 82 14.32 -5.63 7.84
N THR A 83 15.45 -5.61 7.13
CA THR A 83 16.76 -5.94 7.67
C THR A 83 17.33 -4.85 8.56
N GLU A 84 17.03 -3.59 8.24
CA GLU A 84 17.48 -2.39 8.97
C GLU A 84 16.78 -2.28 10.33
N TYR A 85 15.46 -2.36 10.35
CA TYR A 85 14.64 -2.19 11.56
C TYR A 85 14.44 -3.50 12.35
N LYS A 86 14.90 -4.63 11.82
CA LYS A 86 14.62 -5.97 12.37
C LYS A 86 13.11 -6.19 12.56
N ASP A 87 12.33 -5.70 11.60
CA ASP A 87 10.87 -5.75 11.59
C ASP A 87 10.41 -6.41 10.28
N PRO A 88 9.92 -7.67 10.31
CA PRO A 88 9.44 -8.35 9.09
C PRO A 88 8.22 -7.67 8.47
N THR A 89 7.57 -6.73 9.16
CA THR A 89 6.44 -5.96 8.63
C THR A 89 6.86 -4.64 7.97
N ALA A 90 8.13 -4.26 8.04
CA ALA A 90 8.65 -3.00 7.50
C ALA A 90 8.88 -3.05 5.98
N HIS A 91 7.86 -3.49 5.24
CA HIS A 91 7.78 -3.39 3.79
C HIS A 91 7.59 -1.94 3.35
N ALA A 92 7.91 -1.62 2.11
CA ALA A 92 7.86 -0.25 1.59
C ALA A 92 6.44 0.35 1.70
N GLU A 93 5.42 -0.42 1.32
CA GLU A 93 4.01 -0.03 1.32
C GLU A 93 3.52 0.22 2.75
N VAL A 94 3.86 -0.67 3.68
CA VAL A 94 3.51 -0.52 5.10
C VAL A 94 4.21 0.71 5.69
N SER A 95 5.47 0.93 5.35
CA SER A 95 6.28 2.02 5.90
C SER A 95 5.78 3.39 5.41
N VAL A 96 5.48 3.52 4.11
CA VAL A 96 4.94 4.77 3.55
C VAL A 96 3.54 5.09 4.09
N ILE A 97 2.67 4.08 4.24
CA ILE A 97 1.34 4.24 4.86
C ILE A 97 1.46 4.73 6.30
N ARG A 98 2.32 4.08 7.11
CA ARG A 98 2.53 4.50 8.51
C ARG A 98 3.08 5.92 8.60
N SER A 99 3.98 6.30 7.70
CA SER A 99 4.53 7.66 7.63
C SER A 99 3.45 8.70 7.32
N ALA A 100 2.62 8.45 6.31
CA ALA A 100 1.52 9.35 5.93
C ALA A 100 0.47 9.50 7.02
N CYS A 101 -0.05 8.39 7.57
CA CYS A 101 -1.00 8.41 8.67
C CYS A 101 -0.49 9.22 9.87
N ARG A 102 0.79 9.05 10.23
CA ARG A 102 1.40 9.76 11.35
C ARG A 102 1.56 11.26 11.09
N GLU A 103 1.97 11.65 9.89
CA GLU A 103 2.17 13.06 9.54
C GLU A 103 0.85 13.82 9.46
N LEU A 104 -0.19 13.17 8.93
CA LEU A 104 -1.54 13.72 8.83
C LEU A 104 -2.32 13.65 10.14
N ASP A 105 -1.94 12.73 11.04
CA ASP A 105 -2.69 12.37 12.26
C ASP A 105 -4.08 11.78 11.93
N VAL A 106 -4.11 10.85 10.97
CA VAL A 106 -5.31 10.14 10.51
C VAL A 106 -5.03 8.64 10.42
N TYR A 107 -6.09 7.84 10.28
CA TYR A 107 -5.99 6.41 9.95
C TYR A 107 -6.71 6.06 8.63
N ASP A 108 -7.49 6.99 8.09
CA ASP A 108 -8.16 6.89 6.80
C ASP A 108 -7.38 7.72 5.78
N LEU A 109 -6.80 7.06 4.78
CA LEU A 109 -6.10 7.71 3.66
C LEU A 109 -6.96 7.73 2.39
N GLY A 110 -8.17 7.18 2.41
CA GLY A 110 -9.15 7.31 1.33
C GLY A 110 -9.98 8.58 1.41
N THR A 111 -10.02 9.24 2.56
CA THR A 111 -10.64 10.55 2.74
C THR A 111 -9.88 11.34 3.80
N VAL A 112 -9.14 12.36 3.35
CA VAL A 112 -8.42 13.32 4.17
C VAL A 112 -9.12 14.66 4.07
N MET A 113 -9.67 15.11 5.18
CA MET A 113 -10.40 16.38 5.28
C MET A 113 -9.43 17.56 5.17
N ARG A 114 -9.89 18.68 4.62
CA ARG A 114 -9.08 19.91 4.48
C ARG A 114 -8.29 20.30 5.74
N PRO A 115 -8.84 20.26 6.97
CA PRO A 115 -8.08 20.58 8.18
C PRO A 115 -6.96 19.58 8.51
N GLU A 116 -7.16 18.30 8.20
CA GLU A 116 -6.20 17.21 8.44
C GLU A 116 -5.00 17.31 7.49
N SER A 117 -5.21 17.87 6.30
CA SER A 117 -4.16 18.03 5.31
C SER A 117 -3.01 18.92 5.80
N ARG A 118 -3.25 19.92 6.66
CA ARG A 118 -2.19 20.83 7.16
C ARG A 118 -1.41 21.56 6.03
N LEU A 119 -1.96 21.55 4.82
CA LEU A 119 -1.49 22.22 3.62
C LEU A 119 -2.70 22.91 2.95
N PRO A 120 -2.48 23.90 2.07
CA PRO A 120 -3.55 24.41 1.22
C PRO A 120 -4.19 23.27 0.42
N GLN A 121 -5.50 23.12 0.57
CA GLN A 121 -6.33 22.16 -0.14
C GLN A 121 -7.61 22.90 -0.54
N ALA A 122 -7.90 22.92 -1.83
CA ALA A 122 -9.04 23.63 -2.39
C ALA A 122 -10.34 22.86 -2.09
N GLY A 123 -10.33 21.55 -2.33
CA GLY A 123 -11.43 20.65 -2.03
C GLY A 123 -11.73 20.54 -0.53
N GLU A 124 -12.95 20.13 -0.20
CA GLU A 124 -13.30 19.76 1.18
C GLU A 124 -12.56 18.48 1.61
N THR A 125 -12.38 17.57 0.66
CA THR A 125 -11.70 16.29 0.82
C THR A 125 -10.56 16.12 -0.19
N SER A 126 -9.70 15.17 0.12
CA SER A 126 -8.65 14.64 -0.73
C SER A 126 -8.50 13.15 -0.43
N HIS A 127 -7.86 12.41 -1.31
CA HIS A 127 -7.55 11.00 -1.08
C HIS A 127 -6.08 10.72 -1.38
N CYS A 128 -5.57 9.63 -0.85
CA CYS A 128 -4.24 9.15 -1.19
C CYS A 128 -4.29 8.01 -2.21
N GLU A 129 -3.26 7.90 -3.03
CA GLU A 129 -3.05 6.78 -3.94
C GLU A 129 -1.65 6.20 -3.73
N ILE A 130 -1.50 4.89 -3.88
CA ILE A 130 -0.23 4.20 -3.66
C ILE A 130 0.34 3.64 -4.96
N TYR A 131 1.65 3.83 -5.13
CA TYR A 131 2.44 3.35 -6.26
C TYR A 131 3.56 2.48 -5.70
N SER A 132 3.56 1.19 -6.02
CA SER A 132 4.48 0.19 -5.46
C SER A 132 5.40 -0.35 -6.54
N SER A 133 6.71 -0.40 -6.30
CA SER A 133 7.67 -0.90 -7.30
C SER A 133 7.39 -2.35 -7.72
N CYS A 134 6.74 -3.12 -6.85
CA CYS A 134 6.27 -4.48 -7.10
C CYS A 134 4.81 -4.65 -6.65
N GLU A 135 4.10 -5.59 -7.25
CA GLU A 135 2.78 -6.05 -6.83
C GLU A 135 2.77 -6.34 -5.32
N PRO A 136 1.90 -5.69 -4.52
CA PRO A 136 1.93 -5.85 -3.08
C PRO A 136 1.65 -7.27 -2.62
N CYS A 137 2.41 -7.75 -1.65
CA CYS A 137 2.18 -9.04 -1.01
C CYS A 137 0.86 -9.04 -0.19
N PRO A 138 0.35 -10.19 0.29
CA PRO A 138 -0.91 -10.24 1.02
C PRO A 138 -0.98 -9.33 2.25
N MET A 139 0.14 -9.15 2.97
CA MET A 139 0.22 -8.21 4.09
C MET A 139 0.05 -6.76 3.64
N CYS A 140 0.81 -6.35 2.62
CA CYS A 140 0.77 -4.99 2.08
C CYS A 140 -0.58 -4.68 1.44
N TYR A 141 -1.17 -5.62 0.70
CA TYR A 141 -2.51 -5.49 0.14
C TYR A 141 -3.56 -5.27 1.24
N ALA A 142 -3.51 -6.06 2.32
CA ALA A 142 -4.41 -5.86 3.46
C ALA A 142 -4.21 -4.49 4.13
N ALA A 143 -2.95 -4.03 4.26
CA ALA A 143 -2.65 -2.71 4.81
C ALA A 143 -3.23 -1.57 3.95
N ILE A 144 -3.14 -1.66 2.62
CA ILE A 144 -3.75 -0.71 1.68
C ILE A 144 -5.27 -0.67 1.86
N LYS A 145 -5.92 -1.83 2.00
CA LYS A 145 -7.37 -1.92 2.25
C LYS A 145 -7.78 -1.34 3.60
N TRP A 146 -7.02 -1.60 4.67
CA TRP A 146 -7.28 -1.05 6.01
C TRP A 146 -7.00 0.45 6.11
N ALA A 147 -6.08 0.97 5.31
CA ALA A 147 -5.88 2.40 5.14
C ALA A 147 -6.92 3.06 4.21
N ARG A 148 -7.83 2.27 3.61
CA ARG A 148 -8.90 2.72 2.71
C ARG A 148 -8.41 3.44 1.44
N ILE A 149 -7.17 3.17 1.04
CA ILE A 149 -6.58 3.75 -0.17
C ILE A 149 -7.36 3.24 -1.40
N PRO A 150 -7.99 4.12 -2.20
CA PRO A 150 -8.87 3.72 -3.30
C PRO A 150 -8.10 3.24 -4.55
N VAL A 151 -6.85 3.65 -4.72
CA VAL A 151 -6.08 3.41 -5.94
C VAL A 151 -4.70 2.86 -5.60
N MET A 152 -4.34 1.76 -6.28
CA MET A 152 -3.06 1.08 -6.16
C MET A 152 -2.51 0.80 -7.56
N VAL A 153 -1.26 1.20 -7.79
CA VAL A 153 -0.53 0.99 -9.03
C VAL A 153 0.75 0.22 -8.71
N PHE A 154 1.14 -0.74 -9.55
CA PHE A 154 2.39 -1.48 -9.38
C PHE A 154 3.15 -1.66 -10.71
N SER A 155 4.45 -1.98 -10.62
CA SER A 155 5.29 -2.25 -11.80
C SER A 155 5.66 -3.73 -11.93
N ALA A 156 6.63 -4.23 -11.16
CA ALA A 156 6.98 -5.64 -11.17
C ALA A 156 5.83 -6.49 -10.61
N THR A 157 5.70 -7.72 -11.08
CA THR A 157 4.69 -8.68 -10.64
C THR A 157 5.22 -9.58 -9.53
N ARG A 158 4.32 -10.19 -8.76
CA ARG A 158 4.71 -11.23 -7.77
C ARG A 158 5.42 -12.42 -8.42
N HIS A 159 5.16 -12.67 -9.71
CA HIS A 159 5.80 -13.75 -10.47
C HIS A 159 7.28 -13.44 -10.74
N GLU A 160 7.60 -12.20 -11.08
CA GLU A 160 8.98 -11.74 -11.24
C GLU A 160 9.71 -11.70 -9.90
N ALA A 161 9.06 -11.23 -8.83
CA ALA A 161 9.63 -11.28 -7.48
C ALA A 161 9.95 -12.71 -7.01
N SER A 162 9.11 -13.68 -7.41
CA SER A 162 9.30 -15.10 -7.11
C SER A 162 10.32 -15.82 -8.01
N HIS A 163 10.94 -15.14 -8.98
CA HIS A 163 11.94 -15.77 -9.84
C HIS A 163 13.09 -16.35 -8.99
N PRO A 164 13.62 -17.56 -9.27
CA PRO A 164 14.62 -18.22 -8.43
C PRO A 164 15.88 -17.39 -8.15
N ASP A 165 16.29 -16.56 -9.11
CA ASP A 165 17.46 -15.66 -8.95
C ASP A 165 17.19 -14.46 -8.03
N VAL A 166 15.91 -14.16 -7.75
CA VAL A 166 15.48 -13.07 -6.87
C VAL A 166 15.04 -13.62 -5.50
N GLY A 167 14.16 -14.63 -5.50
CA GLY A 167 13.89 -15.48 -4.34
C GLY A 167 12.94 -14.92 -3.28
N PHE A 168 12.05 -13.98 -3.62
CA PHE A 168 11.02 -13.53 -2.67
C PHE A 168 9.77 -14.43 -2.70
N SER A 169 9.17 -14.61 -1.53
CA SER A 169 8.09 -15.58 -1.29
C SER A 169 6.69 -14.98 -1.43
N ASP A 170 6.51 -13.82 -2.05
CA ASP A 170 5.23 -13.12 -2.14
C ASP A 170 4.13 -14.03 -2.72
N LYS A 171 4.49 -14.71 -3.81
CA LYS A 171 3.64 -15.68 -4.49
C LYS A 171 3.27 -16.86 -3.58
N ASP A 172 4.24 -17.40 -2.84
CA ASP A 172 4.02 -18.56 -1.96
C ASP A 172 3.02 -18.24 -0.84
N VAL A 173 3.04 -17.01 -0.30
CA VAL A 173 2.08 -16.58 0.72
C VAL A 173 0.67 -16.45 0.14
N TYR A 174 0.53 -15.98 -1.10
CA TYR A 174 -0.76 -15.98 -1.80
C TYR A 174 -1.30 -17.41 -1.94
N GLU A 175 -0.48 -18.33 -2.45
CA GLU A 175 -0.87 -19.72 -2.65
C GLU A 175 -1.23 -20.41 -1.32
N ASP A 176 -0.49 -20.15 -0.23
CA ASP A 176 -0.81 -20.70 1.10
C ASP A 176 -2.16 -20.22 1.65
N LEU A 177 -2.53 -18.95 1.40
CA LEU A 177 -3.82 -18.41 1.84
C LEU A 177 -5.01 -19.06 1.16
N GLU A 178 -4.84 -19.56 -0.07
CA GLU A 178 -5.87 -20.27 -0.83
C GLU A 178 -6.08 -21.73 -0.37
N LYS A 179 -5.09 -22.32 0.33
CA LYS A 179 -5.19 -23.68 0.87
C LYS A 179 -6.21 -23.75 2.02
N ASN A 180 -6.85 -24.93 2.16
CA ASN A 180 -7.59 -25.27 3.37
C ASN A 180 -6.66 -25.20 4.60
N TYR A 181 -7.20 -24.87 5.78
CA TYR A 181 -6.39 -24.71 6.99
C TYR A 181 -5.46 -25.88 7.33
N GLN A 182 -5.86 -27.11 7.00
CA GLN A 182 -5.08 -28.33 7.27
C GLN A 182 -3.89 -28.52 6.31
N ASP A 183 -3.94 -27.87 5.15
CA ASP A 183 -2.97 -28.03 4.05
C ASP A 183 -1.98 -26.85 4.00
N ARG A 184 -2.12 -25.88 4.89
CA ARG A 184 -1.22 -24.71 4.98
C ARG A 184 0.16 -25.09 5.51
N ASP A 185 1.16 -24.32 5.10
CA ASP A 185 2.55 -24.49 5.53
C ASP A 185 2.70 -24.21 7.03
N THR A 186 1.82 -23.35 7.57
CA THR A 186 1.69 -23.09 9.00
C THR A 186 0.64 -24.01 9.63
N VAL A 187 0.97 -24.64 10.76
CA VAL A 187 0.02 -25.44 11.53
C VAL A 187 -1.08 -24.55 12.11
N VAL A 188 -2.31 -24.66 11.58
CA VAL A 188 -3.48 -23.92 12.05
C VAL A 188 -4.30 -24.77 13.03
N ARG A 189 -4.64 -24.22 14.20
CA ARG A 189 -5.54 -24.86 15.18
C ARG A 189 -6.53 -23.85 15.74
N GLN A 190 -7.80 -24.21 15.80
CA GLN A 190 -8.81 -23.46 16.55
C GLN A 190 -8.90 -24.00 17.98
N ALA A 191 -8.77 -23.12 18.98
CA ALA A 191 -9.03 -23.45 20.37
C ALA A 191 -10.42 -22.94 20.80
N VAL A 192 -11.15 -23.73 21.59
CA VAL A 192 -12.43 -23.29 22.16
C VAL A 192 -12.16 -22.44 23.40
N CYS A 193 -12.72 -21.23 23.44
CA CYS A 193 -12.64 -20.33 24.58
C CYS A 193 -14.00 -19.66 24.81
N THR A 194 -14.56 -19.80 26.01
CA THR A 194 -15.88 -19.22 26.35
C THR A 194 -15.88 -17.69 26.33
N LYS A 195 -14.70 -17.07 26.41
CA LYS A 195 -14.49 -15.62 26.38
C LYS A 195 -14.17 -15.07 24.99
N ALA A 196 -14.14 -15.92 23.94
CA ALA A 196 -13.69 -15.52 22.61
C ALA A 196 -14.48 -14.34 22.02
N LEU A 197 -15.72 -14.14 22.46
CA LEU A 197 -16.58 -13.04 21.99
C LEU A 197 -16.64 -11.83 22.92
N ASP A 198 -16.03 -11.89 24.11
CA ASP A 198 -16.14 -10.82 25.12
C ASP A 198 -15.65 -9.47 24.60
N ALA A 199 -14.54 -9.47 23.85
CA ALA A 199 -14.00 -8.26 23.23
C ALA A 199 -14.93 -7.68 22.16
N PHE A 200 -15.57 -8.52 21.34
CA PHE A 200 -16.55 -8.06 20.34
C PHE A 200 -17.81 -7.50 20.99
N GLU A 201 -18.27 -8.11 22.08
CA GLU A 201 -19.40 -7.61 22.88
C GLU A 201 -19.07 -6.28 23.55
N ALA A 202 -17.85 -6.14 24.09
CA ALA A 202 -17.36 -4.89 24.65
C ALA A 202 -17.28 -3.80 23.57
N TRP A 203 -16.74 -4.12 22.39
CA TRP A 203 -16.67 -3.20 21.25
C TRP A 203 -18.06 -2.68 20.85
N LYS A 204 -19.05 -3.57 20.70
CA LYS A 204 -20.44 -3.19 20.35
C LYS A 204 -21.06 -2.20 21.33
N ARG A 205 -20.69 -2.26 22.62
CA ARG A 205 -21.21 -1.38 23.68
C ARG A 205 -20.35 -0.14 23.95
N SER A 206 -19.11 -0.14 23.51
CA SER A 206 -18.11 0.87 23.91
C SER A 206 -18.40 2.29 23.42
N GLY A 207 -19.18 2.45 22.34
CA GLY A 207 -19.30 3.74 21.67
C GLY A 207 -17.98 4.21 21.03
N ASN A 208 -16.96 3.34 20.96
CA ASN A 208 -15.68 3.65 20.36
C ASN A 208 -15.85 4.05 18.89
N LEU A 209 -14.92 4.89 18.43
CA LEU A 209 -14.82 5.29 17.03
C LEU A 209 -14.69 4.04 16.16
N ARG A 210 -15.61 3.89 15.20
CA ARG A 210 -15.54 2.83 14.20
C ARG A 210 -14.69 3.30 13.04
N TYR A 211 -13.74 2.47 12.66
CA TYR A 211 -12.78 2.68 11.59
C TYR A 211 -12.72 1.45 10.69
#